data_AF-A0A0S7WIZ7-F1
#
_entry.id   AF-A0A0S7WIZ7-F1
#
_cell.length_a   1.000
_cell.length_b   1.000
_cell.length_c   1.000
_cell.angle_alpha   90.00
_cell.angle_beta   90.00
_cell.angle_gamma   90.00
#
_symmetry.space_group_name_H-M   'P 1'
#
loop_
_entity.id
_entity.type
_entity.pdbx_description
1 polymer ?
#
loop_
_entity_poly.entity_id
_entity_poly.type
_entity_poly.pdbx_seq_one_letter_code
_entity_poly.pdbx_strand_id
1 'polypeptide(L)'
;MLHDVDLLLRELKNQEARKVEERHGFKLVSHSQELIQARNELVSKLEPMHLTRYERLMSKYGRAIVPVVHGVCGGCFIVLPTGEAYQKDKNDRVSNCANCGRYLYWID
;
A
#
# COMPACT_ATOMS: atom_id res chain seq x y z
N MET A 1 -6.08 -4.85 4.18
CA MET A 1 -5.93 -3.38 4.36
C MET A 1 -6.36 -2.68 3.06
N LEU A 2 -6.69 -1.36 3.06
CA LEU A 2 -7.04 -0.64 1.81
C LEU A 2 -5.96 -0.80 0.72
N HIS A 3 -4.70 -0.66 1.14
CA HIS A 3 -3.54 -0.81 0.26
C HIS A 3 -3.50 -2.16 -0.47
N ASP A 4 -3.77 -3.26 0.24
CA ASP A 4 -3.78 -4.60 -0.35
C ASP A 4 -4.95 -4.77 -1.33
N VAL A 5 -6.13 -4.26 -0.98
CA VAL A 5 -7.30 -4.31 -1.86
C VAL A 5 -7.03 -3.56 -3.16
N ASP A 6 -6.39 -2.40 -3.10
CA ASP A 6 -6.03 -1.65 -4.30
C ASP A 6 -4.95 -2.35 -5.14
N LEU A 7 -4.00 -3.05 -4.52
CA LEU A 7 -3.02 -3.88 -5.24
C LEU A 7 -3.72 -5.03 -5.97
N LEU A 8 -4.61 -5.75 -5.29
CA LEU A 8 -5.39 -6.84 -5.89
C LEU A 8 -6.29 -6.33 -7.03
N LEU A 9 -6.96 -5.19 -6.86
CA LEU A 9 -7.76 -4.57 -7.92
C LEU A 9 -6.91 -4.15 -9.12
N ARG A 10 -5.65 -3.75 -8.90
CA ARG A 10 -4.71 -3.42 -9.98
C ARG A 10 -4.26 -4.68 -10.73
N GLU A 11 -3.96 -5.76 -10.01
CA GLU A 11 -3.64 -7.07 -10.59
C GLU A 11 -4.82 -7.61 -11.42
N LEU A 12 -6.03 -7.56 -10.87
CA LEU A 12 -7.26 -7.89 -11.57
C LEU A 12 -7.58 -6.96 -12.74
N LYS A 13 -6.91 -5.82 -12.92
CA LYS A 13 -7.04 -5.01 -14.14
C LYS A 13 -6.01 -5.40 -15.19
N ASN A 14 -4.87 -5.94 -14.78
CA ASN A 14 -3.82 -6.40 -15.68
C ASN A 14 -4.29 -7.65 -16.45
N GLN A 15 -4.48 -7.52 -17.77
CA GLN A 15 -4.96 -8.61 -18.62
C GLN A 15 -3.89 -9.71 -18.83
N GLU A 16 -2.62 -9.36 -18.81
CA GLU A 16 -1.53 -10.32 -19.03
C GLU A 16 -1.35 -11.23 -17.81
N ALA A 17 -1.37 -10.65 -16.61
CA ALA A 17 -1.33 -11.40 -15.35
C ALA A 17 -2.48 -12.42 -15.27
N ARG A 18 -3.71 -11.98 -15.57
CA ARG A 18 -4.89 -12.84 -15.60
C ARG A 18 -4.75 -14.02 -16.56
N LYS A 19 -4.26 -13.79 -17.78
CA LYS A 19 -4.01 -14.88 -18.75
C LYS A 19 -2.95 -15.87 -18.30
N VAL A 20 -1.97 -15.44 -17.51
CA VAL A 20 -0.97 -16.35 -16.92
C VAL A 20 -1.64 -17.20 -15.83
N GLU A 21 -2.37 -16.57 -14.91
CA GLU A 21 -3.02 -17.26 -13.79
C GLU A 21 -4.12 -18.23 -14.26
N GLU A 22 -4.90 -17.85 -15.26
CA GLU A 22 -5.90 -18.73 -15.89
C GLU A 22 -5.27 -19.96 -16.55
N ARG A 23 -4.09 -19.81 -17.17
CA ARG A 23 -3.32 -20.95 -17.72
C ARG A 23 -2.86 -21.93 -16.63
N HIS A 24 -2.71 -21.44 -15.40
CA HIS A 24 -2.40 -22.27 -14.23
C HIS A 24 -3.65 -22.75 -13.47
N GLY A 25 -4.86 -22.51 -14.00
CA GLY A 25 -6.12 -23.02 -13.45
C GLY A 25 -6.78 -22.13 -12.39
N PHE A 26 -6.28 -20.91 -12.16
CA PHE A 26 -6.89 -19.97 -11.21
C PHE A 26 -8.09 -19.24 -11.85
N LYS A 27 -9.23 -19.20 -11.16
CA LYS A 27 -10.43 -18.46 -11.57
C LYS A 27 -10.53 -17.12 -10.82
N LEU A 28 -10.08 -16.05 -11.46
CA LEU A 28 -9.97 -14.73 -10.82
C LEU A 28 -11.14 -13.78 -11.08
N VAL A 29 -11.96 -14.06 -12.09
CA VAL A 29 -12.94 -13.11 -12.64
C VAL A 29 -14.12 -12.83 -11.68
N SER A 30 -14.43 -13.76 -10.76
CA SER A 30 -15.64 -13.67 -9.93
C SER A 30 -15.58 -12.69 -8.75
N HIS A 31 -14.39 -12.25 -8.32
CA HIS A 31 -14.24 -11.50 -7.04
C HIS A 31 -14.06 -9.99 -7.21
N SER A 32 -14.18 -9.45 -8.43
CA SER A 32 -13.91 -8.04 -8.70
C SER A 32 -14.91 -7.09 -8.02
N GLN A 33 -16.20 -7.45 -7.96
CA GLN A 33 -17.22 -6.63 -7.31
C GLN A 33 -17.07 -6.63 -5.78
N GLU A 34 -16.75 -7.78 -5.18
CA GLU A 34 -16.50 -7.90 -3.75
C GLU A 34 -15.31 -7.02 -3.32
N LEU A 35 -14.24 -6.99 -4.10
CA LEU A 35 -13.08 -6.13 -3.82
C LEU A 35 -13.41 -4.64 -3.97
N ILE A 36 -14.25 -4.25 -4.93
CA ILE A 36 -14.72 -2.86 -5.07
C ILE A 36 -15.55 -2.46 -3.85
N GLN A 37 -16.45 -3.34 -3.40
CA GLN A 37 -17.26 -3.09 -2.21
C GLN A 37 -16.39 -2.97 -0.97
N ALA A 38 -15.47 -3.91 -0.74
CA ALA A 38 -14.52 -3.87 0.36
C ALA A 38 -13.66 -2.60 0.33
N ARG A 39 -13.23 -2.15 -0.85
CA ARG A 39 -12.51 -0.87 -1.00
C ARG A 39 -13.38 0.29 -0.51
N ASN A 40 -14.62 0.39 -0.96
CA ASN A 40 -15.53 1.49 -0.59
C ASN A 40 -15.80 1.54 0.91
N GLU A 41 -15.97 0.38 1.55
CA GLU A 41 -16.16 0.27 3.01
C GLU A 41 -14.91 0.66 3.81
N LEU A 42 -13.71 0.40 3.28
CA LEU A 42 -12.46 0.83 3.92
C LEU A 42 -12.23 2.33 3.73
N VAL A 43 -12.53 2.85 2.54
CA VAL A 43 -12.40 4.27 2.21
C VAL A 43 -13.36 5.13 3.06
N SER A 44 -14.59 4.68 3.30
CA SER A 44 -15.57 5.43 4.09
C SER A 44 -15.18 5.60 5.57
N LYS A 45 -14.23 4.80 6.05
CA LYS A 45 -13.70 4.85 7.43
C LYS A 45 -12.45 5.72 7.55
N LEU A 46 -11.91 6.24 6.45
CA LEU A 46 -10.69 7.05 6.44
C LEU A 46 -11.00 8.54 6.43
N GLU A 47 -10.20 9.31 7.15
CA GLU A 47 -10.26 10.77 7.04
C GLU A 47 -9.88 11.23 5.62
N PRO A 48 -10.58 12.22 5.04
CA PRO A 48 -10.35 12.66 3.66
C PRO A 48 -8.89 13.04 3.37
N MET A 49 -8.22 13.68 4.33
CA MET A 49 -6.81 14.09 4.18
C MET A 49 -5.88 12.88 3.94
N HIS A 50 -6.08 11.79 4.69
CA HIS A 50 -5.28 10.57 4.54
C HIS A 50 -5.56 9.87 3.22
N LEU A 51 -6.84 9.81 2.81
CA LEU A 51 -7.23 9.22 1.53
C LEU A 51 -6.60 9.98 0.35
N THR A 52 -6.72 11.30 0.30
CA THR A 52 -6.17 12.11 -0.80
C THR A 52 -4.65 11.92 -0.94
N ARG A 53 -3.92 11.88 0.19
CA ARG A 53 -2.48 11.64 0.18
C ARG A 53 -2.15 10.22 -0.30
N TYR A 54 -2.87 9.22 0.21
CA TYR A 54 -2.72 7.82 -0.18
C TYR A 54 -2.94 7.64 -1.70
N GLU A 55 -4.02 8.17 -2.27
CA GLU A 55 -4.32 8.04 -3.69
C GLU A 55 -3.26 8.73 -4.58
N ARG A 56 -2.77 9.90 -4.17
CA ARG A 56 -1.65 10.57 -4.85
C ARG A 56 -0.39 9.70 -4.88
N LEU A 57 -0.06 9.04 -3.76
CA LEU A 57 1.10 8.16 -3.66
C LEU A 57 0.90 6.88 -4.48
N MET A 58 -0.30 6.28 -4.48
CA MET A 58 -0.65 5.12 -5.30
C MET A 58 -0.53 5.43 -6.79
N SER A 59 -1.02 6.59 -7.23
CA SER A 59 -0.90 7.04 -8.62
C SER A 59 0.56 7.21 -9.02
N LYS A 60 1.37 7.88 -8.19
CA LYS A 60 2.79 8.17 -8.50
C LYS A 60 3.69 6.93 -8.48
N TYR A 61 3.47 6.03 -7.51
CA TYR A 61 4.45 4.99 -7.18
C TYR A 61 3.92 3.56 -7.31
N GLY A 62 2.61 3.37 -7.48
CA GLY A 62 1.95 2.07 -7.41
C GLY A 62 1.92 1.43 -6.02
N ARG A 63 2.66 1.98 -5.06
CA ARG A 63 2.66 1.57 -3.65
C ARG A 63 2.78 2.79 -2.74
N ALA A 64 1.78 3.02 -1.89
CA ALA A 64 1.73 4.16 -0.99
C ALA A 64 2.26 3.86 0.43
N ILE A 65 2.13 2.61 0.88
CA ILE A 65 2.58 2.14 2.20
C ILE A 65 3.76 1.18 2.00
N VAL A 66 4.87 1.42 2.71
CA VAL A 66 6.11 0.64 2.57
C VAL A 66 6.72 0.31 3.93
N PRO A 67 7.40 -0.85 4.05
CA PRO A 67 8.08 -1.21 5.28
C PRO A 67 9.31 -0.33 5.50
N VAL A 68 9.69 -0.18 6.76
CA VAL A 68 11.02 0.22 7.18
C VAL A 68 11.75 -1.02 7.67
N VAL A 69 12.88 -1.32 7.05
CA VAL A 69 13.69 -2.51 7.35
C VAL A 69 15.08 -2.03 7.72
N HIS A 70 15.55 -2.34 8.93
CA HIS A 70 16.83 -1.87 9.46
C HIS A 70 17.04 -0.34 9.29
N GLY A 71 15.99 0.45 9.55
CA GLY A 71 16.02 1.90 9.42
C GLY A 71 15.98 2.42 7.97
N VAL A 72 15.79 1.56 6.97
CA VAL A 72 15.73 1.93 5.55
C VAL A 72 14.29 1.95 5.05
N CYS A 73 13.91 3.01 4.34
CA CYS A 73 12.62 3.08 3.66
C CYS A 73 12.55 2.09 2.49
N GLY A 74 11.67 1.10 2.55
CA GLY A 74 11.47 0.10 1.48
C GLY A 74 10.88 0.65 0.18
N GLY A 75 10.55 1.95 0.12
CA GLY A 75 10.03 2.58 -1.09
C GLY A 75 11.07 3.36 -1.91
N CYS A 76 12.06 3.96 -1.27
CA CYS A 76 13.10 4.75 -1.95
C CYS A 76 14.52 4.35 -1.55
N PHE A 77 14.67 3.36 -0.67
CA PHE A 77 15.94 2.79 -0.22
C PHE A 77 16.89 3.81 0.44
N ILE A 78 16.33 4.88 1.01
CA ILE A 78 17.10 5.86 1.79
C ILE A 78 17.00 5.51 3.28
N VAL A 79 18.12 5.66 3.97
CA VAL A 79 18.22 5.55 5.43
C VAL A 79 17.42 6.68 6.07
N LEU A 80 16.49 6.34 6.96
CA LEU A 80 15.72 7.32 7.70
C LEU A 80 16.60 8.00 8.77
N PRO A 81 16.30 9.26 9.14
CA PRO A 81 16.95 9.90 10.28
C PRO A 81 16.87 9.02 11.53
N THR A 82 17.98 8.89 12.27
CA THR A 82 18.09 8.01 13.45
C THR A 82 16.97 8.27 14.48
N GLY A 83 16.63 9.53 14.68
CA GLY A 83 15.54 9.93 15.56
C GLY A 83 14.18 9.40 15.11
N GLU A 84 13.90 9.23 13.82
CA GLU A 84 12.63 8.67 13.31
C GLU A 84 12.68 7.14 13.26
N ALA A 85 13.82 6.57 12.86
CA ALA A 85 13.98 5.14 12.62
C ALA A 85 13.81 4.25 13.87
N TYR A 86 14.14 4.78 15.06
CA TYR A 86 14.27 3.99 16.29
C TYR A 86 13.36 4.43 17.44
N GLN A 87 12.27 5.17 17.15
CA GLN A 87 11.31 5.54 18.20
C GLN A 87 10.52 4.32 18.68
N LYS A 88 10.23 4.25 19.98
CA LYS A 88 9.54 3.07 20.56
C LYS A 88 8.08 2.95 20.08
N ASP A 89 7.44 4.07 19.79
CA ASP A 89 6.04 4.24 19.37
C ASP A 89 5.89 4.36 17.84
N LYS A 90 6.91 3.98 17.06
CA LYS A 90 6.98 4.22 15.60
C LYS A 90 5.81 3.64 14.80
N ASN A 91 5.19 2.55 15.27
CA ASN A 91 4.03 1.91 14.66
C ASN A 91 2.68 2.35 15.26
N ASP A 92 2.69 3.12 16.35
CA ASP A 92 1.45 3.62 16.99
C ASP A 92 0.95 4.92 16.35
N ARG A 93 1.73 5.47 15.42
CA ARG A 93 1.42 6.70 14.70
C ARG A 93 1.67 6.58 13.21
N VAL A 94 0.92 7.35 12.44
CA VAL A 94 1.09 7.43 10.99
C VAL A 94 2.33 8.26 10.66
N SER A 95 3.39 7.60 10.22
CA SER A 95 4.65 8.25 9.83
C SER A 95 4.83 8.26 8.30
N ASN A 96 5.62 9.21 7.80
CA ASN A 96 5.90 9.35 6.37
C ASN A 96 7.39 9.54 6.12
N CYS A 97 7.92 8.87 5.10
CA CYS A 97 9.31 9.06 4.68
C CYS A 97 9.56 10.52 4.28
N ALA A 98 10.52 11.19 4.93
CA ALA A 98 10.90 12.57 4.61
C ALA A 98 11.40 12.75 3.16
N ASN A 99 11.93 11.70 2.54
CA ASN A 99 12.46 11.74 1.18
C ASN A 99 11.37 11.52 0.10
N CYS A 100 10.61 10.42 0.17
CA CYS A 100 9.64 10.08 -0.88
C CYS A 100 8.17 10.31 -0.50
N GLY A 101 7.90 10.65 0.75
CA GLY A 101 6.57 10.98 1.26
C GLY A 101 5.62 9.79 1.49
N ARG A 102 6.01 8.56 1.14
CA ARG A 102 5.21 7.33 1.37
C ARG A 102 4.99 7.08 2.86
N TYR A 103 3.88 6.41 3.19
CA TYR A 103 3.61 5.95 4.55
C TYR A 103 4.56 4.84 4.96
N LEU A 104 4.98 4.89 6.21
CA LEU A 104 5.94 3.96 6.80
C LEU A 104 5.25 3.07 7.84
N TYR A 105 5.64 1.80 7.86
CA TYR A 105 5.41 0.90 8.98
C TYR A 105 6.71 0.12 9.22
N TRP A 106 7.05 -0.13 10.47
CA TRP A 106 8.27 -0.84 10.82
C TRP A 106 7.98 -2.32 11.00
N ILE A 107 8.82 -3.14 10.39
CA ILE A 107 8.88 -4.57 10.65
C ILE A 107 10.11 -4.79 11.53
N ASP A 108 9.88 -5.03 12.81
CA ASP A 108 10.92 -5.45 13.76
C ASP A 108 11.02 -6.98 13.75
#